data_AF-A0A5C8T446-F1
#
_entry.id   AF-A0A5C8T446-F1
#
_cell.length_a   1.000
_cell.length_b   1.000
_cell.length_c   1.000
_cell.angle_alpha   90.00
_cell.angle_beta   90.00
_cell.angle_gamma   90.00
#
_symmetry.space_group_name_H-M   'P 1'
#
loop_
_entity.id
_entity.type
_entity.pdbx_description
1 polymer ?
#
loop_
_entity_poly.entity_id
_entity_poly.type
_entity_poly.pdbx_seq_one_letter_code
_entity_poly.pdbx_strand_id
1 'polypeptide(L)'
;QIEGATRTMGQHAAGVVVGGVDLVERAVIERRKAPAKAKEGEPEIPNLPVVNWDKRIVEDQGLVKMDILGLSTLDLTELTKAYIRKRRGKSIDLLRIPLDDPKVLENFALAISTGIFQFESGGMRRLLRELGKDGCITFDDITAATALYRPGPMESGMMDSYWKRKQGIEAVEYDHPLMEPILKPTYGVMVYQEQVMKISQVIADYTGPQADKLRKIMGKKLPEEMKKERGKFVQGCVDTTGRDANWAGALFDKIEGFAGYGFNKSHSVEYTLISYQSMYLKTYYAVEFFAAALSLMPQDKLPGLMKDAARMKIDVDLPDINHSTGQFEIVTDTRLVMPFNRIKGISANTTEAILKARAAKDPITNRALGPFKTIQDLSDRVEKRRCNVRHVETLNKVGAFANLPGEVGQLPARHESRIKDQRDLIPGLIVANVPVHREMRVDDYQKAHIIALVEEYRQAHGDDGVPVSPTNGRKSRFMVIADAPSKGEDESGYMLFLKKKSGGEINEWIKAALDANGMTRSEAYWTALCKRPKEGKQLTAAEIGRYSGYLMREIEILKPPCIVLLGSATVRHFLPDFKGKASEVAGEVVYSKVLDANLLIGFAPGEIFFEPAKQAKLDEVFAVAQSLTE
;
A
#
# COMPACT_ATOMS: atom_id res chain seq x y z
N GLN A 1 -4.11 -20.68 -29.90
CA GLN A 1 -3.48 -22.01 -30.07
C GLN A 1 -2.65 -22.44 -28.86
N ILE A 2 -1.95 -21.54 -28.16
CA ILE A 2 -1.13 -21.88 -26.98
C ILE A 2 -1.80 -21.58 -25.61
N GLU A 3 -3.02 -21.06 -25.62
CA GLU A 3 -3.80 -20.83 -24.41
C GLU A 3 -4.17 -22.18 -23.76
N GLY A 4 -3.89 -22.34 -22.47
CA GLY A 4 -4.07 -23.60 -21.73
C GLY A 4 -2.85 -24.52 -21.71
N ALA A 5 -1.77 -24.20 -22.45
CA ALA A 5 -0.53 -24.98 -22.40
C ALA A 5 0.27 -24.68 -21.12
N THR A 6 0.88 -25.72 -20.52
CA THR A 6 1.76 -25.58 -19.36
C THR A 6 3.10 -24.98 -19.77
N ARG A 7 3.48 -23.85 -19.16
CA ARG A 7 4.74 -23.16 -19.48
C ARG A 7 5.97 -23.81 -18.82
N THR A 8 5.86 -24.18 -17.55
CA THR A 8 6.94 -24.73 -16.71
C THR A 8 6.35 -25.50 -15.52
N MET A 9 7.09 -26.49 -15.00
CA MET A 9 6.72 -27.20 -13.76
C MET A 9 7.20 -26.43 -12.52
N GLY A 10 6.32 -25.60 -11.93
CA GLY A 10 6.59 -24.91 -10.66
C GLY A 10 6.39 -25.83 -9.45
N GLN A 11 7.05 -25.52 -8.31
CA GLN A 11 6.73 -26.17 -7.03
C GLN A 11 5.57 -25.43 -6.36
N HIS A 12 4.62 -26.15 -5.75
CA HIS A 12 3.53 -25.52 -4.99
C HIS A 12 4.10 -24.82 -3.75
N ALA A 13 3.74 -23.55 -3.54
CA ALA A 13 4.34 -22.71 -2.50
C ALA A 13 4.06 -23.20 -1.06
N ALA A 14 3.02 -24.01 -0.85
CA ALA A 14 2.61 -24.51 0.46
C ALA A 14 2.44 -26.02 0.54
N GLY A 15 2.43 -26.72 -0.60
CA GLY A 15 1.88 -28.07 -0.68
C GLY A 15 2.88 -29.10 -0.18
N VAL A 16 2.51 -29.84 0.85
CA VAL A 16 3.26 -30.96 1.41
C VAL A 16 2.39 -32.21 1.32
N VAL A 17 2.96 -33.31 0.82
CA VAL A 17 2.26 -34.58 0.65
C VAL A 17 2.77 -35.57 1.69
N VAL A 18 1.85 -36.22 2.39
CA VAL A 18 2.15 -37.23 3.41
C VAL A 18 1.54 -38.55 2.95
N GLY A 19 2.40 -39.55 2.77
CA GLY A 19 2.00 -40.92 2.44
C GLY A 19 2.04 -41.83 3.66
N GLY A 20 1.19 -42.86 3.69
CA GLY A 20 1.27 -43.95 4.67
C GLY A 20 2.34 -45.01 4.33
N VAL A 21 2.95 -44.91 3.15
CA VAL A 21 4.07 -45.72 2.64
C VAL A 21 5.06 -44.79 1.95
N ASP A 22 6.19 -45.31 1.47
CA ASP A 22 7.13 -44.51 0.67
C ASP A 22 6.40 -43.94 -0.55
N LEU A 23 6.53 -42.62 -0.76
CA LEU A 23 5.81 -41.91 -1.82
C LEU A 23 6.19 -42.44 -3.21
N VAL A 24 7.37 -43.02 -3.40
CA VAL A 24 7.77 -43.63 -4.69
C VAL A 24 6.92 -44.85 -5.05
N GLU A 25 6.26 -45.49 -4.07
CA GLU A 25 5.34 -46.62 -4.30
C GLU A 25 3.96 -46.15 -4.80
N ARG A 26 3.65 -44.85 -4.64
CA ARG A 26 2.31 -44.31 -4.87
C ARG A 26 2.30 -43.17 -5.89
N ALA A 27 3.41 -42.49 -6.12
CA ALA A 27 3.51 -41.34 -7.00
C ALA A 27 4.90 -41.21 -7.62
N VAL A 28 4.96 -40.56 -8.78
CA VAL A 28 6.23 -40.22 -9.44
C VAL A 28 6.88 -39.05 -8.69
N ILE A 29 8.10 -39.26 -8.20
CA ILE A 29 8.88 -38.26 -7.47
C ILE A 29 10.00 -37.70 -8.35
N GLU A 30 9.99 -36.38 -8.51
CA GLU A 30 11.03 -35.60 -9.15
C GLU A 30 11.99 -35.04 -8.08
N ARG A 31 13.31 -35.10 -8.31
CA ARG A 31 14.30 -34.46 -7.43
C ARG A 31 14.67 -33.10 -7.98
N ARG A 32 14.27 -32.03 -7.30
CA ARG A 32 14.60 -30.65 -7.69
C ARG A 32 15.76 -30.10 -6.89
N LYS A 33 16.61 -29.31 -7.55
CA LYS A 33 17.75 -28.66 -6.89
C LYS A 33 17.26 -27.70 -5.81
N ALA A 34 17.82 -27.81 -4.61
CA ALA A 34 17.45 -26.91 -3.51
C ALA A 34 17.71 -25.44 -3.90
N PRO A 35 16.83 -24.51 -3.51
CA PRO A 35 16.90 -23.10 -3.93
C PRO A 35 18.08 -22.30 -3.34
N ALA A 36 18.87 -22.87 -2.42
CA ALA A 36 20.03 -22.20 -1.82
C ALA A 36 21.27 -23.11 -1.81
N LYS A 37 22.45 -22.52 -2.06
CA LYS A 37 23.71 -23.11 -1.62
C LYS A 37 23.78 -22.94 -0.10
N ALA A 38 24.13 -23.99 0.63
CA ALA A 38 24.43 -23.90 2.06
C ALA A 38 25.52 -22.83 2.30
N LYS A 39 25.40 -22.07 3.39
CA LYS A 39 26.50 -21.18 3.81
C LYS A 39 27.69 -22.04 4.26
N GLU A 40 28.89 -21.45 4.24
CA GLU A 40 30.10 -22.13 4.71
C GLU A 40 29.92 -22.60 6.16
N GLY A 41 29.97 -23.92 6.38
CA GLY A 41 29.73 -24.55 7.69
C GLY A 41 28.30 -25.09 7.92
N GLU A 42 27.36 -24.86 7.01
CA GLU A 42 26.02 -25.48 7.05
C GLU A 42 25.99 -26.76 6.20
N PRO A 43 25.24 -27.81 6.61
CA PRO A 43 25.06 -29.01 5.80
C PRO A 43 24.39 -28.66 4.47
N GLU A 44 24.84 -29.31 3.39
CA GLU A 44 24.27 -29.14 2.05
C GLU A 44 22.77 -29.48 2.09
N ILE A 45 21.93 -28.57 1.60
CA ILE A 45 20.48 -28.81 1.56
C ILE A 45 20.23 -29.88 0.47
N PRO A 46 19.71 -31.06 0.83
CA PRO A 46 19.47 -32.12 -0.15
C PRO A 46 18.45 -31.66 -1.21
N ASN A 47 18.56 -32.21 -2.41
CA ASN A 47 17.56 -32.00 -3.46
C ASN A 47 16.16 -32.32 -2.92
N LEU A 48 15.21 -31.43 -3.17
CA LEU A 48 13.85 -31.52 -2.67
C LEU A 48 13.08 -32.58 -3.48
N PRO A 49 12.52 -33.62 -2.84
CA PRO A 49 11.60 -34.54 -3.50
C PRO A 49 10.26 -33.84 -3.73
N VAL A 50 9.77 -33.86 -4.97
CA VAL A 50 8.52 -33.22 -5.38
C VAL A 50 7.66 -34.24 -6.12
N VAL A 51 6.39 -34.38 -5.72
CA VAL A 51 5.43 -35.21 -6.46
C VAL A 51 5.16 -34.54 -7.82
N ASN A 52 5.27 -35.29 -8.92
CA ASN A 52 5.15 -34.76 -10.29
C ASN A 52 3.68 -34.44 -10.69
N TRP A 53 2.72 -34.61 -9.78
CA TRP A 53 1.30 -34.39 -10.03
C TRP A 53 0.82 -33.04 -9.53
N ASP A 54 -0.22 -32.50 -10.16
CA ASP A 54 -0.96 -31.34 -9.64
C ASP A 54 -1.63 -31.67 -8.29
N LYS A 55 -1.88 -30.64 -7.48
CA LYS A 55 -2.51 -30.76 -6.17
C LYS A 55 -3.84 -31.53 -6.18
N ARG A 56 -4.66 -31.38 -7.22
CA ARG A 56 -5.96 -32.07 -7.32
C ARG A 56 -5.77 -33.55 -7.59
N ILE A 57 -4.82 -33.87 -8.47
CA ILE A 57 -4.50 -35.26 -8.80
C ILE A 57 -3.94 -35.96 -7.56
N VAL A 58 -3.07 -35.30 -6.78
CA VAL A 58 -2.57 -35.85 -5.50
C VAL A 58 -3.73 -36.24 -4.58
N GLU A 59 -4.72 -35.35 -4.40
CA GLU A 59 -5.90 -35.61 -3.57
C GLU A 59 -6.79 -36.72 -4.16
N ASP A 60 -7.02 -36.72 -5.48
CA ASP A 60 -7.81 -37.74 -6.18
C ASP A 60 -7.18 -39.13 -6.12
N GLN A 61 -5.85 -39.21 -6.04
CA GLN A 61 -5.11 -40.47 -5.82
C GLN A 61 -5.10 -40.92 -4.35
N GLY A 62 -5.83 -40.21 -3.47
CA GLY A 62 -5.99 -40.57 -2.06
C GLY A 62 -4.76 -40.26 -1.20
N LEU A 63 -3.85 -39.41 -1.66
CA LEU A 63 -2.73 -38.94 -0.85
C LEU A 63 -3.16 -37.75 0.01
N VAL A 64 -2.68 -37.73 1.26
CA VAL A 64 -2.97 -36.62 2.17
C VAL A 64 -2.11 -35.43 1.78
N LYS A 65 -2.78 -34.33 1.43
CA LYS A 65 -2.14 -33.05 1.16
C LYS A 65 -2.36 -32.11 2.35
N MET A 66 -1.27 -31.53 2.84
CA MET A 66 -1.28 -30.43 3.81
C MET A 66 -0.74 -29.17 3.14
N ASP A 67 -1.35 -28.02 3.42
CA ASP A 67 -0.80 -26.74 3.02
C ASP A 67 -0.10 -26.09 4.23
N ILE A 68 1.22 -25.94 4.14
CA ILE A 68 2.06 -25.22 5.10
C ILE A 68 2.45 -23.89 4.48
N LEU A 69 1.79 -22.81 4.90
CA LEU A 69 1.98 -21.48 4.33
C LEU A 69 3.01 -20.69 5.15
N GLY A 70 3.92 -20.01 4.46
CA GLY A 70 4.74 -18.95 5.06
C GLY A 70 3.94 -17.65 5.13
N LEU A 71 3.73 -17.10 6.33
CA LEU A 71 3.02 -15.84 6.53
C LEU A 71 3.94 -14.83 7.22
N SER A 72 4.35 -13.80 6.48
CA SER A 72 5.29 -12.77 6.97
C SER A 72 4.78 -11.99 8.19
N THR A 73 3.47 -11.96 8.42
CA THR A 73 2.88 -11.36 9.62
C THR A 73 3.24 -12.13 10.89
N LEU A 74 3.45 -13.45 10.80
CA LEU A 74 3.92 -14.24 11.94
C LEU A 74 5.40 -13.94 12.23
N ASP A 75 6.23 -13.79 11.20
CA ASP A 75 7.62 -13.35 11.36
C ASP A 75 7.71 -11.96 12.00
N LEU A 76 6.84 -11.04 11.59
CA LEU A 76 6.71 -9.71 12.20
C LEU A 76 6.35 -9.82 13.68
N THR A 77 5.39 -10.67 14.01
CA THR A 77 4.92 -10.89 15.39
C THR A 77 6.04 -11.46 16.25
N GLU A 78 6.75 -12.48 15.78
CA GLU A 78 7.86 -13.10 16.51
C GLU A 78 9.06 -12.15 16.65
N LEU A 79 9.43 -11.40 15.62
CA LEU A 79 10.50 -10.41 15.71
C LEU A 79 10.13 -9.28 16.69
N THR A 80 8.87 -8.84 16.69
CA THR A 80 8.37 -7.85 17.67
C THR A 80 8.49 -8.40 19.10
N LYS A 81 8.04 -9.63 19.34
CA LYS A 81 8.20 -10.31 20.64
C LYS A 81 9.67 -10.45 21.05
N ALA A 82 10.57 -10.71 20.10
CA ALA A 82 12.01 -10.78 20.36
C ALA A 82 12.57 -9.42 20.83
N TYR A 83 12.20 -8.32 20.18
CA TYR A 83 12.55 -6.97 20.66
C TYR A 83 12.00 -6.70 22.06
N ILE A 84 10.74 -7.05 22.32
CA ILE A 84 10.09 -6.87 23.63
C ILE A 84 10.82 -7.67 24.71
N ARG A 85 11.16 -8.94 24.44
CA ARG A 85 11.90 -9.80 25.38
C ARG A 85 13.29 -9.24 25.66
N LYS A 86 14.03 -8.86 24.62
CA LYS A 86 15.39 -8.31 24.74
C LYS A 86 15.40 -7.02 25.55
N ARG A 87 14.43 -6.12 25.31
CA ARG A 87 14.43 -4.77 25.88
C ARG A 87 13.74 -4.67 27.23
N ARG A 88 12.62 -5.37 27.40
CA ARG A 88 11.73 -5.24 28.57
C ARG A 88 11.73 -6.47 29.47
N GLY A 89 12.37 -7.57 29.06
CA GLY A 89 12.33 -8.84 29.79
C GLY A 89 10.94 -9.49 29.85
N LYS A 90 9.98 -8.99 29.05
CA LYS A 90 8.59 -9.46 29.04
C LYS A 90 8.36 -10.52 27.98
N SER A 91 7.51 -11.50 28.31
CA SER A 91 6.93 -12.44 27.34
C SER A 91 5.44 -12.15 27.23
N ILE A 92 4.93 -12.02 26.01
CA ILE A 92 3.52 -11.70 25.74
C ILE A 92 2.84 -12.95 25.21
N ASP A 93 1.72 -13.29 25.85
CA ASP A 93 0.79 -14.32 25.36
C ASP A 93 -0.33 -13.66 24.55
N LEU A 94 -0.20 -13.73 23.22
CA LEU A 94 -1.17 -13.14 22.29
C LEU A 94 -2.49 -13.90 22.22
N LEU A 95 -2.59 -15.11 22.80
CA LEU A 95 -3.83 -15.87 22.87
C LEU A 95 -4.73 -15.42 24.03
N ARG A 96 -4.21 -14.58 24.94
CA ARG A 96 -4.91 -14.10 26.13
C ARG A 96 -5.30 -12.62 26.08
N ILE A 97 -5.03 -11.93 24.96
CA ILE A 97 -5.38 -10.51 24.84
C ILE A 97 -6.90 -10.35 24.71
N PRO A 98 -7.50 -9.31 25.32
CA PRO A 98 -8.92 -9.00 25.14
C PRO A 98 -9.19 -8.56 23.70
N LEU A 99 -10.36 -8.90 23.15
CA LEU A 99 -10.78 -8.52 21.79
C LEU A 99 -11.60 -7.23 21.76
N ASP A 100 -11.93 -6.68 22.92
CA ASP A 100 -12.68 -5.46 23.16
C ASP A 100 -11.80 -4.30 23.70
N ASP A 101 -10.47 -4.40 23.54
CA ASP A 101 -9.56 -3.35 23.98
C ASP A 101 -9.83 -2.02 23.24
N PRO A 102 -10.20 -0.93 23.95
CA PRO A 102 -10.63 0.31 23.33
C PRO A 102 -9.52 0.99 22.54
N LYS A 103 -8.26 0.89 22.96
CA LYS A 103 -7.14 1.55 22.27
C LYS A 103 -6.79 0.82 20.97
N VAL A 104 -6.89 -0.50 20.96
CA VAL A 104 -6.67 -1.31 19.75
C VAL A 104 -7.77 -1.03 18.74
N LEU A 105 -9.03 -1.02 19.18
CA LEU A 105 -10.18 -0.72 18.33
C LEU A 105 -10.13 0.72 17.79
N GLU A 106 -9.75 1.70 18.61
CA GLU A 106 -9.54 3.08 18.17
C GLU A 106 -8.49 3.17 17.04
N ASN A 107 -7.39 2.44 17.13
CA ASN A 107 -6.38 2.42 16.06
C ASN A 107 -6.90 1.82 14.74
N PHE A 108 -7.83 0.85 14.81
CA PHE A 108 -8.55 0.37 13.62
C PHE A 108 -9.50 1.46 13.08
N ALA A 109 -10.30 2.11 13.93
CA ALA A 109 -11.20 3.19 13.53
C ALA A 109 -10.46 4.37 12.87
N LEU A 110 -9.28 4.74 13.39
CA LEU A 110 -8.40 5.77 12.82
C LEU A 110 -7.64 5.30 11.57
N ALA A 111 -7.77 4.03 11.22
CA ALA A 111 -7.07 3.35 10.14
C ALA A 111 -5.55 3.52 10.19
N ILE A 112 -4.95 3.42 11.39
CA ILE A 112 -3.50 3.39 11.61
C ILE A 112 -2.99 1.96 11.34
N SER A 113 -3.31 1.44 10.15
CA SER A 113 -3.19 0.02 9.81
C SER A 113 -2.07 -0.30 8.83
N THR A 114 -1.11 0.62 8.60
CA THR A 114 0.09 0.25 7.82
C THR A 114 0.87 -0.84 8.54
N GLY A 115 1.23 -1.91 7.82
CA GLY A 115 1.85 -3.11 8.39
C GLY A 115 0.90 -4.03 9.15
N ILE A 116 -0.42 -3.76 9.15
CA ILE A 116 -1.44 -4.62 9.74
C ILE A 116 -2.09 -5.45 8.63
N PHE A 117 -1.83 -6.75 8.67
CA PHE A 117 -2.27 -7.73 7.68
C PHE A 117 -3.75 -7.59 7.30
N GLN A 118 -4.07 -7.74 6.02
CA GLN A 118 -5.40 -7.53 5.40
C GLN A 118 -5.98 -6.10 5.45
N PHE A 119 -5.50 -5.20 6.32
CA PHE A 119 -6.09 -3.89 6.55
C PHE A 119 -5.31 -2.71 5.97
N GLU A 120 -4.40 -2.96 5.02
CA GLU A 120 -3.44 -1.95 4.54
C GLU A 120 -3.94 -1.12 3.36
N SER A 121 -4.88 -1.63 2.56
CA SER A 121 -5.27 -0.98 1.30
C SER A 121 -6.06 0.32 1.56
N GLY A 122 -5.95 1.28 0.63
CA GLY A 122 -6.58 2.59 0.78
C GLY A 122 -8.09 2.53 0.99
N GLY A 123 -8.82 1.72 0.21
CA GLY A 123 -10.26 1.56 0.39
C GLY A 123 -10.63 0.74 1.63
N MET A 124 -9.83 -0.24 2.05
CA MET A 124 -10.06 -0.92 3.34
C MET A 124 -9.90 0.05 4.51
N ARG A 125 -8.87 0.91 4.49
CA ARG A 125 -8.69 1.99 5.48
C ARG A 125 -9.86 2.98 5.49
N ARG A 126 -10.44 3.27 4.33
CA ARG A 126 -11.64 4.09 4.23
C ARG A 126 -12.83 3.40 4.92
N LEU A 127 -13.08 2.13 4.60
CA LEU A 127 -14.14 1.35 5.21
C LEU A 127 -13.99 1.31 6.74
N LEU A 128 -12.79 1.08 7.26
CA LEU A 128 -12.55 1.11 8.72
C LEU A 128 -12.92 2.47 9.36
N ARG A 129 -12.59 3.58 8.70
CA ARG A 129 -12.98 4.92 9.18
C ARG A 129 -14.49 5.15 9.12
N GLU A 130 -15.16 4.66 8.08
CA GLU A 130 -16.62 4.74 7.95
C GLU A 130 -17.31 3.88 9.03
N LEU A 131 -16.78 2.69 9.29
CA LEU A 131 -17.26 1.81 10.35
C LEU A 131 -17.03 2.38 11.75
N GLY A 132 -15.95 3.13 11.98
CA GLY A 132 -15.64 3.74 13.28
C GLY A 132 -16.13 5.18 13.46
N LYS A 133 -16.96 5.70 12.54
CA LYS A 133 -17.34 7.13 12.51
C LYS A 133 -18.19 7.56 13.72
N ASP A 134 -18.95 6.63 14.29
CA ASP A 134 -19.73 6.77 15.52
C ASP A 134 -18.88 6.73 16.81
N GLY A 135 -17.56 6.57 16.67
CA GLY A 135 -16.64 6.41 17.79
C GLY A 135 -16.59 5.01 18.38
N CYS A 136 -17.29 4.03 17.79
CA CYS A 136 -17.32 2.65 18.27
C CYS A 136 -17.11 1.67 17.12
N ILE A 137 -15.95 1.02 17.06
CA ILE A 137 -15.73 -0.14 16.17
C ILE A 137 -15.51 -1.39 17.00
N THR A 138 -16.11 -2.51 16.60
CA THR A 138 -15.99 -3.78 17.32
C THR A 138 -15.11 -4.79 16.57
N PHE A 139 -14.68 -5.85 17.24
CA PHE A 139 -13.97 -6.96 16.59
C PHE A 139 -14.80 -7.60 15.47
N ASP A 140 -16.12 -7.71 15.66
CA ASP A 140 -17.03 -8.24 14.64
C ASP A 140 -17.10 -7.33 13.41
N ASP A 141 -17.06 -6.00 13.59
CA ASP A 141 -17.01 -5.05 12.47
C ASP A 141 -15.71 -5.18 11.67
N ILE A 142 -14.58 -5.33 12.37
CA ILE A 142 -13.27 -5.54 11.74
C ILE A 142 -13.28 -6.87 10.97
N THR A 143 -13.88 -7.90 11.55
CA THR A 143 -14.06 -9.22 10.91
C THR A 143 -14.95 -9.12 9.67
N ALA A 144 -16.06 -8.38 9.74
CA ALA A 144 -16.98 -8.17 8.62
C ALA A 144 -16.32 -7.37 7.50
N ALA A 145 -15.48 -6.38 7.81
CA ALA A 145 -14.75 -5.61 6.81
C ALA A 145 -13.92 -6.51 5.87
N THR A 146 -13.29 -7.58 6.38
CA THR A 146 -12.53 -8.54 5.54
C THR A 146 -13.42 -9.28 4.52
N ALA A 147 -14.68 -9.55 4.90
CA ALA A 147 -15.64 -10.24 4.04
C ALA A 147 -16.30 -9.27 3.03
N LEU A 148 -16.57 -8.03 3.45
CA LEU A 148 -17.29 -7.02 2.69
C LEU A 148 -16.42 -6.29 1.67
N TYR A 149 -15.12 -6.10 1.95
CA TYR A 149 -14.23 -5.35 1.05
C TYR A 149 -13.73 -6.22 -0.12
N ARG A 150 -14.66 -6.63 -0.98
CA ARG A 150 -14.43 -7.49 -2.16
C ARG A 150 -15.36 -7.05 -3.31
N PRO A 151 -14.98 -7.21 -4.59
CA PRO A 151 -15.74 -6.69 -5.72
C PRO A 151 -17.24 -7.01 -5.68
N GLY A 152 -17.61 -8.26 -5.37
CA GLY A 152 -19.01 -8.69 -5.30
C GLY A 152 -19.87 -7.97 -4.24
N PRO A 153 -19.53 -8.06 -2.94
CA PRO A 153 -20.23 -7.31 -1.88
C PRO A 153 -20.20 -5.77 -2.05
N MET A 154 -19.16 -5.24 -2.69
CA MET A 154 -19.08 -3.80 -3.00
C MET A 154 -20.07 -3.40 -4.09
N GLU A 155 -20.14 -4.17 -5.18
CA GLU A 155 -21.04 -3.91 -6.31
C GLU A 155 -22.52 -4.12 -5.95
N SER A 156 -22.82 -5.02 -5.00
CA SER A 156 -24.19 -5.30 -4.56
C SER A 156 -24.76 -4.28 -3.57
N GLY A 157 -23.96 -3.30 -3.12
CA GLY A 157 -24.36 -2.34 -2.07
C GLY A 157 -24.40 -2.93 -0.65
N MET A 158 -24.00 -4.19 -0.46
CA MET A 158 -23.97 -4.85 0.84
C MET A 158 -23.03 -4.14 1.82
N MET A 159 -21.85 -3.74 1.33
CA MET A 159 -20.90 -2.95 2.12
C MET A 159 -21.52 -1.63 2.58
N ASP A 160 -22.29 -0.97 1.70
CA ASP A 160 -22.92 0.32 1.99
C ASP A 160 -24.05 0.21 3.02
N SER A 161 -24.95 -0.77 2.87
CA SER A 161 -26.00 -1.01 3.86
C SER A 161 -25.42 -1.40 5.21
N TYR A 162 -24.33 -2.17 5.26
CA TYR A 162 -23.70 -2.54 6.52
C TYR A 162 -23.27 -1.30 7.32
N TRP A 163 -22.48 -0.40 6.71
CA TRP A 163 -22.01 0.77 7.44
C TRP A 163 -23.14 1.78 7.70
N LYS A 164 -24.09 1.98 6.77
CA LYS A 164 -25.23 2.89 6.98
C LYS A 164 -26.13 2.43 8.12
N ARG A 165 -26.43 1.14 8.21
CA ARG A 165 -27.22 0.56 9.29
C ARG A 165 -26.51 0.65 10.63
N LYS A 166 -25.20 0.36 10.65
CA LYS A 166 -24.36 0.56 11.83
C LYS A 166 -24.44 2.02 12.32
N GLN A 167 -24.30 2.98 11.41
CA GLN A 167 -24.33 4.41 11.73
C GLN A 167 -25.75 4.97 12.00
N GLY A 168 -26.79 4.14 11.96
CA GLY A 168 -28.17 4.57 12.15
C GLY A 168 -28.75 5.42 11.01
N ILE A 169 -28.08 5.46 9.85
CA ILE A 169 -28.54 6.17 8.65
C ILE A 169 -29.65 5.38 7.94
N GLU A 170 -29.56 4.05 7.99
CA GLU A 170 -30.56 3.12 7.46
C GLU A 170 -31.11 2.29 8.63
N ALA A 171 -32.41 1.99 8.61
CA ALA A 171 -33.02 1.12 9.63
C ALA A 171 -32.51 -0.32 9.51
N VAL A 172 -32.28 -0.97 10.65
CA VAL A 172 -31.98 -2.41 10.69
C VAL A 172 -33.29 -3.17 10.55
N GLU A 173 -33.44 -3.88 9.45
CA GLU A 173 -34.61 -4.72 9.18
C GLU A 173 -34.24 -6.20 9.12
N TYR A 174 -35.15 -7.04 9.61
CA TYR A 174 -35.05 -8.50 9.55
C TYR A 174 -36.28 -9.05 8.84
N ASP A 175 -36.09 -9.96 7.88
CA ASP A 175 -37.20 -10.61 7.16
C ASP A 175 -38.13 -11.41 8.09
N HIS A 176 -37.60 -11.87 9.23
CA HIS A 176 -38.36 -12.55 10.28
C HIS A 176 -37.70 -12.35 11.66
N PRO A 177 -38.47 -12.29 12.78
CA PRO A 177 -37.91 -12.21 14.13
C PRO A 177 -36.90 -13.31 14.47
N LEU A 178 -37.08 -14.51 13.92
CA LEU A 178 -36.14 -15.63 14.11
C LEU A 178 -34.75 -15.40 13.50
N MET A 179 -34.60 -14.45 12.57
CA MET A 179 -33.31 -14.10 11.96
C MET A 179 -32.54 -13.09 12.79
N GLU A 180 -33.21 -12.33 13.66
CA GLU A 180 -32.59 -11.27 14.43
C GLU A 180 -31.38 -11.77 15.23
N PRO A 181 -31.44 -12.89 16.00
CA PRO A 181 -30.26 -13.37 16.73
C PRO A 181 -29.07 -13.74 15.85
N ILE A 182 -29.31 -14.09 14.58
CA ILE A 182 -28.30 -14.55 13.62
C ILE A 182 -27.64 -13.38 12.89
N LEU A 183 -28.44 -12.37 12.55
CA LEU A 183 -28.03 -11.21 11.75
C LEU A 183 -27.78 -9.95 12.57
N LYS A 184 -28.10 -9.94 13.88
CA LYS A 184 -27.82 -8.82 14.77
C LYS A 184 -26.35 -8.40 14.79
N PRO A 185 -25.36 -9.31 14.84
CA PRO A 185 -23.95 -8.93 14.79
C PRO A 185 -23.52 -8.28 13.47
N THR A 186 -24.33 -8.40 12.42
CA THR A 186 -24.07 -7.82 11.09
C THR A 186 -25.15 -6.85 10.65
N TYR A 187 -25.87 -6.25 11.61
CA TYR A 187 -26.90 -5.22 11.37
C TYR A 187 -27.96 -5.63 10.33
N GLY A 188 -28.43 -6.88 10.39
CA GLY A 188 -29.45 -7.39 9.46
C GLY A 188 -28.92 -7.73 8.07
N VAL A 189 -27.62 -7.57 7.82
CA VAL A 189 -26.99 -7.89 6.53
C VAL A 189 -26.49 -9.33 6.57
N MET A 190 -26.85 -10.16 5.59
CA MET A 190 -26.24 -11.49 5.40
C MET A 190 -24.81 -11.30 4.87
N VAL A 191 -23.80 -11.74 5.62
CA VAL A 191 -22.38 -11.61 5.28
C VAL A 191 -21.70 -12.98 5.19
N TYR A 192 -22.08 -13.91 6.06
CA TYR A 192 -21.40 -15.19 6.20
C TYR A 192 -22.20 -16.40 5.74
N GLN A 193 -21.48 -17.42 5.25
CA GLN A 193 -22.05 -18.72 4.89
C GLN A 193 -22.74 -19.39 6.09
N GLU A 194 -22.15 -19.26 7.27
CA GLU A 194 -22.65 -19.80 8.52
C GLU A 194 -23.96 -19.12 8.95
N GLN A 195 -24.19 -17.86 8.59
CA GLN A 195 -25.47 -17.18 8.83
C GLN A 195 -26.56 -17.80 7.97
N VAL A 196 -26.30 -18.06 6.68
CA VAL A 196 -27.25 -18.76 5.80
C VAL A 196 -27.56 -20.14 6.33
N MET A 197 -26.54 -20.91 6.71
CA MET A 197 -26.74 -22.23 7.29
C MET A 197 -27.66 -22.16 8.52
N LYS A 198 -27.42 -21.19 9.42
CA LYS A 198 -28.23 -21.05 10.63
C LYS A 198 -29.64 -20.56 10.34
N ILE A 199 -29.82 -19.67 9.36
CA ILE A 199 -31.12 -19.22 8.89
C ILE A 199 -31.92 -20.41 8.35
N SER A 200 -31.33 -21.25 7.48
CA SER A 200 -32.00 -22.43 6.95
C SER A 200 -32.42 -23.41 8.05
N GLN A 201 -31.62 -23.57 9.11
CA GLN A 201 -31.99 -24.41 10.25
C GLN A 201 -33.19 -23.85 11.02
N VAL A 202 -33.16 -22.54 11.31
CA VAL A 202 -34.14 -21.92 12.22
C VAL A 202 -35.45 -21.59 11.50
N ILE A 203 -35.40 -21.24 10.21
CA ILE A 203 -36.57 -20.82 9.44
C ILE A 203 -37.13 -21.95 8.58
N ALA A 204 -36.30 -22.83 8.04
CA ALA A 204 -36.74 -23.88 7.11
C ALA A 204 -36.61 -25.30 7.68
N ASP A 205 -36.34 -25.44 8.98
CA ASP A 205 -36.15 -26.72 9.70
C ASP A 205 -35.09 -27.65 9.06
N TYR A 206 -34.04 -27.07 8.49
CA TYR A 206 -32.94 -27.88 7.97
C TYR A 206 -32.13 -28.47 9.12
N THR A 207 -31.67 -29.71 8.96
CA THR A 207 -30.59 -30.28 9.78
C THR A 207 -29.24 -29.64 9.43
N GLY A 208 -28.24 -29.78 10.31
CA GLY A 208 -26.86 -29.34 10.05
C GLY A 208 -26.29 -29.79 8.70
N PRO A 209 -26.36 -31.09 8.35
CA PRO A 209 -25.91 -31.60 7.06
C PRO A 209 -26.68 -31.04 5.86
N GLN A 210 -28.00 -30.83 5.98
CA GLN A 210 -28.81 -30.23 4.91
C GLN A 210 -28.42 -28.76 4.68
N ALA A 211 -28.18 -28.00 5.75
CA ALA A 211 -27.73 -26.61 5.67
C ALA A 211 -26.34 -26.50 5.01
N ASP A 212 -25.39 -27.38 5.35
CA ASP A 212 -24.08 -27.42 4.67
C ASP A 212 -24.19 -27.87 3.20
N LYS A 213 -25.11 -28.80 2.89
CA LYS A 213 -25.40 -29.18 1.50
C LYS A 213 -25.87 -27.96 0.70
N LEU A 214 -26.81 -27.18 1.24
CA LEU A 214 -27.29 -25.95 0.61
C LEU A 214 -26.15 -24.95 0.38
N ARG A 215 -25.30 -24.72 1.40
CA ARG A 215 -24.09 -23.88 1.29
C ARG A 215 -23.13 -24.36 0.18
N LYS A 216 -22.91 -25.67 0.05
CA LYS A 216 -22.05 -26.24 -1.00
C LYS A 216 -22.63 -26.05 -2.41
N ILE A 217 -23.94 -26.25 -2.56
CA ILE A 217 -24.66 -26.02 -3.83
C ILE A 217 -24.49 -24.55 -4.25
N MET A 218 -24.72 -23.64 -3.30
CA MET A 218 -24.54 -22.20 -3.43
C MET A 218 -23.11 -21.82 -3.87
N GLY A 219 -22.09 -22.31 -3.15
CA GLY A 219 -20.69 -22.02 -3.47
C GLY A 219 -20.23 -22.54 -4.83
N LYS A 220 -20.81 -23.64 -5.31
CA LYS A 220 -20.54 -24.22 -6.64
C LYS A 220 -21.40 -23.62 -7.76
N LYS A 221 -22.37 -22.74 -7.43
CA LYS A 221 -23.32 -22.13 -8.38
C LYS A 221 -24.01 -23.17 -9.27
N LEU A 222 -24.56 -24.23 -8.67
CA LEU A 222 -25.22 -25.33 -9.40
C LEU A 222 -26.72 -25.03 -9.57
N PRO A 223 -27.19 -24.52 -10.73
CA PRO A 223 -28.54 -23.98 -10.85
C PRO A 223 -29.63 -25.05 -10.73
N GLU A 224 -29.35 -26.24 -11.28
CA GLU A 224 -30.29 -27.36 -11.23
C GLU A 224 -30.43 -27.95 -9.84
N GLU A 225 -29.36 -27.95 -9.04
CA GLU A 225 -29.42 -28.38 -7.64
C GLU A 225 -30.08 -27.33 -6.75
N MET A 226 -29.87 -26.03 -7.02
CA MET A 226 -30.58 -24.93 -6.32
C MET A 226 -32.09 -25.02 -6.48
N LYS A 227 -32.58 -25.28 -7.71
CA LYS A 227 -34.02 -25.47 -7.98
C LYS A 227 -34.62 -26.60 -7.15
N LYS A 228 -33.89 -27.70 -6.96
CA LYS A 228 -34.34 -28.84 -6.16
C LYS A 228 -34.47 -28.51 -4.67
N GLU A 229 -33.60 -27.65 -4.15
CA GLU A 229 -33.65 -27.24 -2.73
C GLU A 229 -34.72 -26.17 -2.47
N ARG A 230 -35.08 -25.33 -3.46
CA ARG A 230 -36.08 -24.27 -3.32
C ARG A 230 -37.41 -24.78 -2.75
N GLY A 231 -37.95 -25.86 -3.30
CA GLY A 231 -39.21 -26.43 -2.84
C GLY A 231 -39.18 -26.86 -1.38
N LYS A 232 -38.10 -27.51 -0.96
CA LYS A 232 -37.90 -27.94 0.43
C LYS A 232 -37.76 -26.76 1.38
N PHE A 233 -36.98 -25.75 0.97
CA PHE A 233 -36.80 -24.54 1.76
C PHE A 233 -38.12 -23.80 1.96
N VAL A 234 -38.89 -23.60 0.88
CA VAL A 234 -40.19 -22.91 0.93
C VAL A 234 -41.17 -23.65 1.83
N GLN A 235 -41.29 -24.97 1.68
CA GLN A 235 -42.19 -25.76 2.53
C GLN A 235 -41.79 -25.67 4.01
N GLY A 236 -40.50 -25.86 4.32
CA GLY A 236 -40.00 -25.73 5.69
C GLY A 236 -40.25 -24.35 6.29
N CYS A 237 -40.13 -23.28 5.49
CA CYS A 237 -40.47 -21.91 5.91
C CYS A 237 -41.93 -21.77 6.31
N VAL A 238 -42.85 -22.26 5.46
CA VAL A 238 -44.28 -22.19 5.69
C VAL A 238 -44.63 -22.95 6.98
N ASP A 239 -44.09 -24.16 7.13
CA ASP A 239 -44.37 -25.03 8.28
C ASP A 239 -43.81 -24.46 9.61
N THR A 240 -42.63 -23.83 9.56
CA THR A 240 -41.95 -23.33 10.77
C THR A 240 -42.42 -21.93 11.19
N THR A 241 -42.67 -21.05 10.22
CA THR A 241 -42.93 -19.62 10.49
C THR A 241 -44.40 -19.21 10.33
N GLY A 242 -45.22 -20.05 9.67
CA GLY A 242 -46.60 -19.71 9.33
C GLY A 242 -46.73 -18.61 8.25
N ARG A 243 -45.62 -18.21 7.61
CA ARG A 243 -45.62 -17.26 6.48
C ARG A 243 -46.04 -17.95 5.18
N ASP A 244 -46.51 -17.17 4.22
CA ASP A 244 -46.91 -17.71 2.92
C ASP A 244 -45.69 -18.10 2.04
N ALA A 245 -45.98 -18.88 1.00
CA ALA A 245 -44.97 -19.37 0.06
C ALA A 245 -44.30 -18.24 -0.75
N ASN A 246 -44.95 -17.09 -0.92
CA ASN A 246 -44.37 -15.95 -1.66
C ASN A 246 -43.28 -15.29 -0.82
N TRP A 247 -43.52 -15.09 0.48
CA TRP A 247 -42.53 -14.60 1.42
C TRP A 247 -41.33 -15.56 1.49
N ALA A 248 -41.59 -16.86 1.64
CA ALA A 248 -40.54 -17.88 1.71
C ALA A 248 -39.71 -17.95 0.41
N GLY A 249 -40.38 -17.82 -0.74
CA GLY A 249 -39.74 -17.73 -2.05
C GLY A 249 -38.84 -16.49 -2.15
N ALA A 250 -39.32 -15.31 -1.75
CA ALA A 250 -38.54 -14.09 -1.74
C ALA A 250 -37.31 -14.17 -0.82
N LEU A 251 -37.45 -14.82 0.35
CA LEU A 251 -36.32 -15.08 1.24
C LEU A 251 -35.30 -16.03 0.59
N PHE A 252 -35.75 -17.10 -0.07
CA PHE A 252 -34.85 -17.99 -0.80
C PHE A 252 -34.09 -17.26 -1.91
N ASP A 253 -34.78 -16.42 -2.67
CA ASP A 253 -34.19 -15.64 -3.76
C ASP A 253 -33.14 -14.64 -3.22
N LYS A 254 -33.37 -14.04 -2.04
CA LYS A 254 -32.35 -13.23 -1.32
C LYS A 254 -31.13 -14.05 -0.92
N ILE A 255 -31.34 -15.26 -0.38
CA ILE A 255 -30.25 -16.16 0.01
C ILE A 255 -29.46 -16.62 -1.22
N GLU A 256 -30.12 -16.94 -2.33
CA GLU A 256 -29.49 -17.30 -3.60
C GLU A 256 -28.69 -16.13 -4.19
N GLY A 257 -29.22 -14.90 -4.14
CA GLY A 257 -28.46 -13.71 -4.51
C GLY A 257 -27.21 -13.49 -3.64
N PHE A 258 -27.33 -13.77 -2.34
CA PHE A 258 -26.22 -13.70 -1.39
C PHE A 258 -25.16 -14.80 -1.59
N ALA A 259 -25.57 -16.02 -1.99
CA ALA A 259 -24.70 -17.18 -2.16
C ALA A 259 -23.47 -16.92 -3.04
N GLY A 260 -23.60 -16.03 -4.03
CA GLY A 260 -22.49 -15.62 -4.88
C GLY A 260 -21.37 -14.86 -4.16
N TYR A 261 -21.65 -14.31 -2.97
CA TYR A 261 -20.80 -13.35 -2.26
C TYR A 261 -20.51 -13.74 -0.80
N GLY A 262 -21.28 -14.66 -0.24
CA GLY A 262 -21.12 -15.09 1.15
C GLY A 262 -19.73 -15.63 1.48
N PHE A 263 -19.19 -15.17 2.61
CA PHE A 263 -17.83 -15.51 3.03
C PHE A 263 -17.81 -16.51 4.19
N ASN A 264 -16.72 -17.25 4.34
CA ASN A 264 -16.58 -18.20 5.44
C ASN A 264 -16.17 -17.45 6.73
N LYS A 265 -17.03 -17.51 7.75
CA LYS A 265 -16.82 -16.78 9.01
C LYS A 265 -15.59 -17.27 9.76
N SER A 266 -15.36 -18.58 9.86
CA SER A 266 -14.18 -19.12 10.55
C SER A 266 -12.88 -18.55 10.00
N HIS A 267 -12.74 -18.53 8.67
CA HIS A 267 -11.57 -17.99 8.00
C HIS A 267 -11.41 -16.48 8.24
N SER A 268 -12.50 -15.71 8.15
CA SER A 268 -12.47 -14.27 8.48
C SER A 268 -12.03 -14.01 9.91
N VAL A 269 -12.57 -14.75 10.89
CA VAL A 269 -12.27 -14.56 12.31
C VAL A 269 -10.80 -14.89 12.60
N GLU A 270 -10.28 -16.02 12.12
CA GLU A 270 -8.90 -16.45 12.36
C GLU A 270 -7.88 -15.45 11.79
N TYR A 271 -8.11 -14.96 10.58
CA TYR A 271 -7.22 -13.97 9.96
C TYR A 271 -7.33 -12.60 10.63
N THR A 272 -8.55 -12.22 11.04
CA THR A 272 -8.76 -10.97 11.80
C THR A 272 -8.09 -11.03 13.17
N LEU A 273 -8.04 -12.20 13.82
CA LEU A 273 -7.32 -12.38 15.08
C LEU A 273 -5.83 -12.09 14.93
N ILE A 274 -5.18 -12.58 13.87
CA ILE A 274 -3.76 -12.30 13.59
C ILE A 274 -3.53 -10.79 13.38
N SER A 275 -4.43 -10.13 12.65
CA SER A 275 -4.38 -8.69 12.43
C SER A 275 -4.59 -7.90 13.73
N TYR A 276 -5.52 -8.35 14.57
CA TYR A 276 -5.81 -7.75 15.88
C TYR A 276 -4.62 -7.88 16.83
N GLN A 277 -4.01 -9.06 16.91
CA GLN A 277 -2.77 -9.30 17.68
C GLN A 277 -1.62 -8.39 17.20
N SER A 278 -1.47 -8.23 15.89
CA SER A 278 -0.48 -7.31 15.32
C SER A 278 -0.78 -5.85 15.71
N MET A 279 -2.05 -5.44 15.68
CA MET A 279 -2.45 -4.09 16.10
C MET A 279 -2.26 -3.89 17.60
N TYR A 280 -2.52 -4.91 18.42
CA TYR A 280 -2.26 -4.88 19.86
C TYR A 280 -0.78 -4.61 20.14
N LEU A 281 0.12 -5.32 19.44
CA LEU A 281 1.56 -5.07 19.53
C LEU A 281 1.92 -3.66 19.06
N LYS A 282 1.38 -3.20 17.93
CA LYS A 282 1.57 -1.83 17.44
C LYS A 282 1.08 -0.77 18.44
N THR A 283 0.02 -1.05 19.19
CA THR A 283 -0.60 -0.14 20.15
C THR A 283 0.21 -0.01 21.44
N TYR A 284 0.62 -1.15 22.03
CA TYR A 284 1.25 -1.17 23.35
C TYR A 284 2.78 -1.29 23.34
N TYR A 285 3.35 -1.74 22.23
CA TYR A 285 4.78 -1.96 22.01
C TYR A 285 5.21 -1.35 20.69
N ALA A 286 4.76 -0.12 20.44
CA ALA A 286 4.85 0.56 19.16
C ALA A 286 6.30 0.62 18.63
N VAL A 287 7.26 1.02 19.47
CA VAL A 287 8.67 1.15 19.06
C VAL A 287 9.29 -0.21 18.69
N GLU A 288 8.96 -1.28 19.42
CA GLU A 288 9.38 -2.64 19.09
C GLU A 288 8.71 -3.15 17.80
N PHE A 289 7.41 -2.85 17.63
CA PHE A 289 6.66 -3.19 16.43
C PHE A 289 7.25 -2.49 15.20
N PHE A 290 7.52 -1.18 15.26
CA PHE A 290 8.12 -0.46 14.13
C PHE A 290 9.54 -0.91 13.82
N ALA A 291 10.37 -1.23 14.84
CA ALA A 291 11.68 -1.83 14.61
C ALA A 291 11.57 -3.14 13.81
N ALA A 292 10.61 -4.00 14.14
CA ALA A 292 10.36 -5.25 13.43
C ALA A 292 9.75 -5.02 12.04
N ALA A 293 8.72 -4.18 11.93
CA ALA A 293 8.02 -3.88 10.67
C ALA A 293 8.97 -3.26 9.64
N LEU A 294 9.76 -2.26 10.04
CA LEU A 294 10.76 -1.64 9.17
C LEU A 294 11.89 -2.60 8.79
N SER A 295 12.08 -3.69 9.53
CA SER A 295 13.07 -4.75 9.24
C SER A 295 12.58 -5.77 8.20
N LEU A 296 11.30 -6.12 8.22
CA LEU A 296 10.76 -7.24 7.43
C LEU A 296 9.91 -6.81 6.24
N MET A 297 9.29 -5.64 6.30
CA MET A 297 8.36 -5.20 5.26
C MET A 297 9.10 -4.80 3.98
N PRO A 298 8.48 -5.02 2.80
CA PRO A 298 9.06 -4.64 1.53
C PRO A 298 9.16 -3.11 1.40
N GLN A 299 10.09 -2.67 0.55
CA GLN A 299 10.52 -1.27 0.45
C GLN A 299 9.38 -0.29 0.14
N ASP A 300 8.38 -0.72 -0.64
CA ASP A 300 7.19 0.05 -1.01
C ASP A 300 6.29 0.37 0.19
N LYS A 301 6.34 -0.43 1.25
CA LYS A 301 5.55 -0.20 2.48
C LYS A 301 6.25 0.67 3.51
N LEU A 302 7.58 0.82 3.41
CA LEU A 302 8.38 1.55 4.40
C LEU A 302 7.97 3.03 4.55
N PRO A 303 7.66 3.80 3.48
CA PRO A 303 7.23 5.19 3.65
C PRO A 303 5.96 5.34 4.49
N GLY A 304 4.98 4.45 4.27
CA GLY A 304 3.75 4.42 5.06
C GLY A 304 4.02 4.08 6.53
N LEU A 305 4.93 3.15 6.80
CA LEU A 305 5.35 2.81 8.17
C LEU A 305 6.07 3.97 8.85
N MET A 306 6.93 4.70 8.13
CA MET A 306 7.60 5.90 8.64
C MET A 306 6.60 7.01 8.99
N LYS A 307 5.57 7.22 8.14
CA LYS A 307 4.46 8.16 8.42
C LYS A 307 3.66 7.72 9.66
N ASP A 308 3.32 6.45 9.78
CA ASP A 308 2.61 5.91 10.95
C ASP A 308 3.46 6.04 12.23
N ALA A 309 4.77 5.77 12.16
CA ALA A 309 5.69 5.93 13.29
C ALA A 309 5.71 7.38 13.78
N ALA A 310 5.83 8.34 12.85
CA ALA A 310 5.77 9.76 13.17
C ALA A 310 4.42 10.17 13.81
N ARG A 311 3.29 9.67 13.29
CA ARG A 311 1.95 9.89 13.88
C ARG A 311 1.85 9.35 15.31
N MET A 312 2.54 8.25 15.60
CA MET A 312 2.66 7.65 16.92
C MET A 312 3.81 8.25 17.76
N LYS A 313 4.41 9.37 17.32
CA LYS A 313 5.51 10.09 17.98
C LYS A 313 6.77 9.23 18.19
N ILE A 314 7.06 8.36 17.24
CA ILE A 314 8.28 7.56 17.19
C ILE A 314 9.21 8.15 16.15
N ASP A 315 10.35 8.66 16.62
CA ASP A 315 11.43 9.16 15.79
C ASP A 315 12.27 8.00 15.29
N VAL A 316 12.41 7.90 13.97
CA VAL A 316 13.32 6.96 13.31
C VAL A 316 14.50 7.74 12.77
N ASP A 317 15.61 7.67 13.49
CA ASP A 317 16.84 8.37 13.14
C ASP A 317 17.62 7.67 12.04
N LEU A 318 18.32 8.49 11.29
CA LEU A 318 19.32 8.07 10.31
C LEU A 318 20.40 7.22 10.98
N PRO A 319 21.15 6.44 10.19
CA PRO A 319 22.27 5.67 10.72
C PRO A 319 23.25 6.58 11.49
N ASP A 320 23.83 6.07 12.56
CA ASP A 320 24.82 6.73 13.41
C ASP A 320 25.94 5.75 13.71
N ILE A 321 27.20 6.15 13.51
CA ILE A 321 28.35 5.25 13.62
C ILE A 321 28.49 4.60 15.01
N ASN A 322 28.04 5.30 16.06
CA ASN A 322 28.16 4.88 17.45
C ASN A 322 26.91 4.15 17.98
N HIS A 323 25.75 4.32 17.33
CA HIS A 323 24.50 3.68 17.77
C HIS A 323 24.00 2.57 16.84
N SER A 324 24.13 2.71 15.52
CA SER A 324 23.62 1.73 14.55
C SER A 324 24.30 0.36 14.67
N THR A 325 23.57 -0.68 14.29
CA THR A 325 24.06 -2.06 14.14
C THR A 325 23.56 -2.66 12.82
N GLY A 326 23.49 -4.00 12.71
CA GLY A 326 22.89 -4.70 11.58
C GLY A 326 21.36 -4.75 11.60
N GLN A 327 20.73 -4.32 12.70
CA GLN A 327 19.28 -4.26 12.90
C GLN A 327 18.85 -2.89 13.45
N PHE A 328 17.55 -2.59 13.43
CA PHE A 328 17.04 -1.38 14.06
C PHE A 328 17.33 -1.44 15.57
N GLU A 329 18.01 -0.42 16.09
CA GLU A 329 18.28 -0.32 17.53
C GLU A 329 17.29 0.64 18.18
N ILE A 330 16.73 0.22 19.32
CA ILE A 330 15.78 1.01 20.10
C ILE A 330 16.57 1.77 21.16
N VAL A 331 16.66 3.09 21.03
CA VAL A 331 17.40 3.96 21.97
C VAL A 331 16.51 4.37 23.13
N THR A 332 15.24 4.71 22.86
CA THR A 332 14.24 5.08 23.88
C THR A 332 12.86 4.51 23.50
N ASP A 333 11.83 4.75 24.32
CA ASP A 333 10.46 4.35 23.99
C ASP A 333 9.87 5.05 22.75
N THR A 334 10.55 6.09 22.28
CA THR A 334 10.11 6.92 21.15
C THR A 334 11.20 7.10 20.10
N ARG A 335 12.33 6.39 20.19
CA ARG A 335 13.49 6.61 19.31
C ARG A 335 14.10 5.32 18.81
N LEU A 336 14.13 5.17 17.48
CA LEU A 336 14.78 4.10 16.72
C LEU A 336 15.98 4.67 15.95
N VAL A 337 17.01 3.86 15.74
CA VAL A 337 18.13 4.20 14.86
C VAL A 337 18.24 3.16 13.74
N MET A 338 18.32 3.63 12.49
CA MET A 338 18.40 2.77 11.32
C MET A 338 19.69 1.91 11.32
N PRO A 339 19.62 0.66 10.84
CA PRO A 339 20.80 -0.18 10.69
C PRO A 339 21.67 0.20 9.50
N PHE A 340 22.95 -0.15 9.58
CA PHE A 340 23.86 -0.03 8.44
C PHE A 340 23.45 -0.90 7.26
N ASN A 341 22.82 -2.06 7.52
CA ASN A 341 22.35 -2.99 6.49
C ASN A 341 21.24 -2.40 5.60
N ARG A 342 20.66 -1.24 5.95
CA ARG A 342 19.70 -0.52 5.10
C ARG A 342 20.36 0.46 4.13
N ILE A 343 21.67 0.67 4.26
CA ILE A 343 22.44 1.54 3.38
C ILE A 343 22.94 0.70 2.20
N LYS A 344 22.55 1.07 0.98
CA LYS A 344 23.08 0.47 -0.25
C LYS A 344 24.60 0.57 -0.28
N GLY A 345 25.26 -0.54 -0.55
CA GLY A 345 26.71 -0.64 -0.59
C GLY A 345 27.36 -0.96 0.76
N ILE A 346 26.60 -1.04 1.86
CA ILE A 346 27.11 -1.49 3.16
C ILE A 346 26.64 -2.94 3.41
N SER A 347 27.59 -3.86 3.48
CA SER A 347 27.33 -5.29 3.66
C SER A 347 27.24 -5.69 5.13
N ALA A 348 26.67 -6.86 5.43
CA ALA A 348 26.69 -7.44 6.77
C ALA A 348 28.12 -7.62 7.31
N ASN A 349 29.08 -7.98 6.44
CA ASN A 349 30.50 -8.12 6.81
C ASN A 349 31.14 -6.78 7.19
N THR A 350 30.77 -5.71 6.49
CA THR A 350 31.20 -4.34 6.81
C THR A 350 30.61 -3.90 8.13
N THR A 351 29.31 -4.14 8.34
CA THR A 351 28.63 -3.86 9.61
C THR A 351 29.31 -4.60 10.78
N GLU A 352 29.56 -5.90 10.64
CA GLU A 352 30.25 -6.69 11.68
C GLU A 352 31.64 -6.14 12.00
N ALA A 353 32.41 -5.75 10.97
CA ALA A 353 33.74 -5.16 11.17
C ALA A 353 33.69 -3.84 11.96
N ILE A 354 32.71 -2.98 11.67
CA ILE A 354 32.49 -1.73 12.41
C ILE A 354 32.13 -2.03 13.87
N LEU A 355 31.22 -2.98 14.11
CA LEU A 355 30.79 -3.35 15.46
C LEU A 355 31.93 -3.97 16.28
N LYS A 356 32.74 -4.84 15.67
CA LYS A 356 33.92 -5.43 16.29
C LYS A 356 34.94 -4.37 16.69
N ALA A 357 35.20 -3.40 15.81
CA ALA A 357 36.09 -2.28 16.10
C ALA A 357 35.55 -1.36 17.21
N ARG A 358 34.23 -1.14 17.26
CA ARG A 358 33.57 -0.35 18.32
C ARG A 358 33.66 -1.04 19.68
N ALA A 359 33.58 -2.37 19.71
CA ALA A 359 33.71 -3.19 20.93
C ALA A 359 35.16 -3.52 21.31
N ALA A 360 36.15 -3.09 20.52
CA ALA A 360 37.55 -3.42 20.74
C ALA A 360 38.07 -2.83 22.06
N LYS A 361 39.06 -3.53 22.63
CA LYS A 361 39.78 -3.10 23.81
C LYS A 361 41.18 -2.65 23.43
N ASP A 362 41.68 -1.70 24.19
CA ASP A 362 43.06 -1.24 24.09
C ASP A 362 44.02 -2.39 24.44
N PRO A 363 44.99 -2.74 23.56
CA PRO A 363 45.87 -3.89 23.78
C PRO A 363 46.77 -3.77 25.02
N ILE A 364 47.03 -2.54 25.49
CA ILE A 364 47.95 -2.26 26.59
C ILE A 364 47.19 -2.15 27.91
N THR A 365 46.10 -1.40 27.92
CA THR A 365 45.33 -1.07 29.14
C THR A 365 44.15 -2.02 29.38
N ASN A 366 43.79 -2.86 28.40
CA ASN A 366 42.64 -3.77 28.40
C ASN A 366 41.29 -3.07 28.68
N ARG A 367 41.23 -1.75 28.53
CA ARG A 367 40.00 -0.95 28.65
C ARG A 367 39.27 -0.91 27.31
N ALA A 368 37.94 -0.83 27.36
CA ALA A 368 37.16 -0.66 26.14
C ALA A 368 37.51 0.68 25.47
N LEU A 369 37.77 0.67 24.16
CA LEU A 369 38.04 1.89 23.40
C LEU A 369 36.78 2.76 23.30
N GLY A 370 35.60 2.14 23.38
CA GLY A 370 34.31 2.82 23.39
C GLY A 370 33.94 3.44 22.03
N PRO A 371 33.05 4.45 22.01
CA PRO A 371 32.59 5.05 20.76
C PRO A 371 33.75 5.64 19.93
N PHE A 372 33.53 5.71 18.61
CA PHE A 372 34.40 6.44 17.71
C PHE A 372 34.32 7.93 18.00
N LYS A 373 35.47 8.59 18.01
CA LYS A 373 35.60 10.03 18.28
C LYS A 373 35.73 10.84 17.00
N THR A 374 36.45 10.33 16.01
CA THR A 374 36.70 10.96 14.70
C THR A 374 36.58 9.96 13.55
N ILE A 375 36.53 10.45 12.32
CA ILE A 375 36.53 9.59 11.13
C ILE A 375 37.89 8.88 10.97
N GLN A 376 38.98 9.54 11.37
CA GLN A 376 40.31 8.94 11.40
C GLN A 376 40.37 7.77 12.38
N ASP A 377 39.79 7.95 13.56
CA ASP A 377 39.73 6.95 14.62
C ASP A 377 38.91 5.70 14.21
N LEU A 378 37.85 5.87 13.40
CA LEU A 378 37.19 4.74 12.72
C LEU A 378 38.15 4.03 11.75
N SER A 379 38.85 4.79 10.93
CA SER A 379 39.74 4.28 9.88
C SER A 379 40.95 3.52 10.44
N ASP A 380 41.42 3.90 11.63
CA ASP A 380 42.53 3.25 12.33
C ASP A 380 42.09 1.95 13.03
N ARG A 381 40.83 1.88 13.48
CA ARG A 381 40.29 0.73 14.22
C ARG A 381 39.66 -0.35 13.34
N VAL A 382 39.09 0.00 12.19
CA VAL A 382 38.40 -0.96 11.32
C VAL A 382 39.34 -1.50 10.23
N GLU A 383 39.25 -2.81 9.96
CA GLU A 383 40.02 -3.44 8.89
C GLU A 383 39.69 -2.81 7.52
N LYS A 384 40.68 -2.16 6.89
CA LYS A 384 40.53 -1.41 5.62
C LYS A 384 39.90 -2.21 4.47
N ARG A 385 40.12 -3.53 4.43
CA ARG A 385 39.51 -4.40 3.41
C ARG A 385 37.99 -4.57 3.60
N ARG A 386 37.51 -4.49 4.84
CA ARG A 386 36.09 -4.65 5.20
C ARG A 386 35.35 -3.31 5.24
N CYS A 387 36.03 -2.24 5.63
CA CYS A 387 35.54 -0.87 5.55
C CYS A 387 36.56 0.00 4.79
N ASN A 388 36.33 0.19 3.48
CA ASN A 388 37.21 0.98 2.63
C ASN A 388 36.76 2.45 2.54
N VAL A 389 37.52 3.27 1.82
CA VAL A 389 37.23 4.71 1.64
C VAL A 389 35.83 4.96 1.08
N ARG A 390 35.35 4.13 0.13
CA ARG A 390 33.99 4.26 -0.42
C ARG A 390 32.93 4.02 0.64
N HIS A 391 33.11 3.04 1.52
CA HIS A 391 32.18 2.80 2.63
C HIS A 391 32.13 4.01 3.58
N VAL A 392 33.28 4.60 3.89
CA VAL A 392 33.37 5.82 4.72
C VAL A 392 32.67 7.00 4.04
N GLU A 393 32.88 7.21 2.74
CA GLU A 393 32.19 8.25 1.96
C GLU A 393 30.66 8.04 1.96
N THR A 394 30.20 6.81 1.75
CA THR A 394 28.78 6.46 1.79
C THR A 394 28.17 6.72 3.18
N LEU A 395 28.85 6.32 4.25
CA LEU A 395 28.43 6.58 5.63
C LEU A 395 28.38 8.08 5.92
N ASN A 396 29.36 8.84 5.42
CA ASN A 396 29.35 10.30 5.55
C ASN A 396 28.13 10.89 4.84
N LYS A 397 27.89 10.55 3.56
CA LYS A 397 26.76 11.10 2.77
C LYS A 397 25.42 10.95 3.46
N VAL A 398 25.14 9.78 4.05
CA VAL A 398 23.87 9.54 4.75
C VAL A 398 23.79 10.19 6.14
N GLY A 399 24.89 10.76 6.65
CA GLY A 399 24.93 11.48 7.92
C GLY A 399 25.38 10.64 9.12
N ALA A 400 26.00 9.47 8.91
CA ALA A 400 26.37 8.57 10.00
C ALA A 400 27.44 9.11 10.96
N PHE A 401 28.14 10.17 10.55
CA PHE A 401 29.19 10.82 11.33
C PHE A 401 28.74 12.14 11.98
N ALA A 402 27.45 12.51 11.84
CA ALA A 402 26.95 13.80 12.29
C ALA A 402 27.14 14.07 13.80
N ASN A 403 27.16 13.02 14.63
CA ASN A 403 27.29 13.11 16.09
C ASN A 403 28.68 12.71 16.60
N LEU A 404 29.71 12.69 15.76
CA LEU A 404 31.08 12.39 16.20
C LEU A 404 31.62 13.53 17.09
N PRO A 405 32.04 13.26 18.32
CA PRO A 405 32.40 14.32 19.27
C PRO A 405 33.69 15.08 18.92
N GLY A 406 34.58 14.47 18.13
CA GLY A 406 35.86 15.06 17.73
C GLY A 406 35.89 15.65 16.33
N GLU A 407 34.77 15.65 15.60
CA GLU A 407 34.69 16.18 14.23
C GLU A 407 33.96 17.52 14.22
N VAL A 408 34.71 18.62 14.10
CA VAL A 408 34.16 19.97 14.04
C VAL A 408 33.63 20.26 12.63
N GLY A 409 32.43 20.85 12.54
CA GLY A 409 31.85 21.28 11.26
C GLY A 409 31.08 20.19 10.49
N GLN A 410 30.81 19.04 11.11
CA GLN A 410 29.92 18.04 10.50
C GLN A 410 28.50 18.61 10.36
N LEU A 411 27.94 18.48 9.15
CA LEU A 411 26.54 18.80 8.92
C LEU A 411 25.65 17.82 9.69
N PRO A 412 24.55 18.29 10.31
CA PRO A 412 23.57 17.43 10.97
C PRO A 412 23.11 16.27 10.08
N ALA A 413 22.71 15.15 10.69
CA ALA A 413 22.29 13.98 9.93
C ALA A 413 21.09 14.31 9.01
N ARG A 414 20.12 15.07 9.50
CA ARG A 414 18.91 15.48 8.75
C ARG A 414 19.11 16.75 7.91
N HIS A 415 20.36 17.17 7.67
CA HIS A 415 20.63 18.36 6.86
C HIS A 415 20.11 18.19 5.41
N GLU A 416 19.49 19.23 4.87
CA GLU A 416 18.83 19.25 3.57
C GLU A 416 19.70 18.75 2.41
N SER A 417 20.97 19.16 2.39
CA SER A 417 21.93 18.73 1.36
C SER A 417 22.18 17.21 1.31
N ARG A 418 21.87 16.47 2.39
CA ARG A 418 22.04 15.02 2.48
C ARG A 418 20.83 14.24 1.97
N ILE A 419 19.65 14.87 1.87
CA ILE A 419 18.37 14.17 1.59
C ILE A 419 18.43 13.44 0.25
N LYS A 420 19.07 14.03 -0.77
CA LYS A 420 19.25 13.40 -2.08
C LYS A 420 20.03 12.08 -1.98
N ASP A 421 21.20 12.11 -1.34
CA ASP A 421 22.01 10.91 -1.11
C ASP A 421 21.30 9.90 -0.19
N GLN A 422 20.57 10.37 0.82
CA GLN A 422 19.82 9.51 1.73
C GLN A 422 18.70 8.75 1.02
N ARG A 423 17.90 9.39 0.16
CA ARG A 423 16.85 8.70 -0.62
C ARG A 423 17.43 7.66 -1.55
N ASP A 424 18.61 7.92 -2.08
CA ASP A 424 19.31 7.01 -2.99
C ASP A 424 19.87 5.79 -2.29
N LEU A 425 20.56 6.03 -1.17
CA LEU A 425 21.31 5.04 -0.41
C LEU A 425 20.43 4.30 0.60
N ILE A 426 19.32 4.89 1.06
CA ILE A 426 18.41 4.31 2.07
C ILE A 426 16.97 4.40 1.56
N PRO A 427 16.63 3.70 0.46
CA PRO A 427 15.35 3.89 -0.20
C PRO A 427 14.17 3.40 0.67
N GLY A 428 13.06 4.14 0.63
CA GLY A 428 11.83 3.82 1.37
C GLY A 428 11.80 4.27 2.84
N LEU A 429 12.95 4.56 3.46
CA LEU A 429 13.02 5.02 4.85
C LEU A 429 13.15 6.55 4.98
N ILE A 430 13.38 7.25 3.87
CA ILE A 430 13.51 8.70 3.84
C ILE A 430 12.22 9.30 3.28
N VAL A 431 11.41 9.87 4.16
CA VAL A 431 10.12 10.50 3.81
C VAL A 431 10.26 11.98 3.46
N ALA A 432 11.39 12.61 3.79
CA ALA A 432 11.64 14.00 3.47
C ALA A 432 11.72 14.20 1.95
N ASN A 433 11.16 15.32 1.48
CA ASN A 433 11.25 15.72 0.09
C ASN A 433 12.64 16.25 -0.22
N VAL A 434 13.13 16.02 -1.44
CA VAL A 434 14.42 16.58 -1.86
C VAL A 434 14.23 18.07 -2.08
N PRO A 435 14.96 18.93 -1.37
CA PRO A 435 14.89 20.37 -1.61
C PRO A 435 15.53 20.66 -2.96
N VAL A 436 14.83 21.44 -3.79
CA VAL A 436 15.30 21.85 -5.12
C VAL A 436 15.34 23.38 -5.12
N HIS A 437 16.47 23.95 -4.70
CA HIS A 437 16.65 25.40 -4.48
C HIS A 437 16.78 26.23 -5.78
N ARG A 438 16.15 25.81 -6.88
CA ARG A 438 16.18 26.54 -8.16
C ARG A 438 14.82 27.16 -8.43
N GLU A 439 14.81 28.41 -8.88
CA GLU A 439 13.60 29.04 -9.39
C GLU A 439 13.27 28.50 -10.79
N MET A 440 11.97 28.40 -11.06
CA MET A 440 11.48 28.06 -12.39
C MET A 440 11.78 29.22 -13.36
N ARG A 441 12.35 28.90 -14.52
CA ARG A 441 12.81 29.91 -15.49
C ARG A 441 11.63 30.42 -16.31
N VAL A 442 11.15 31.64 -16.01
CA VAL A 442 9.98 32.23 -16.69
C VAL A 442 10.21 33.62 -17.28
N ASP A 443 11.46 33.93 -17.63
CA ASP A 443 11.83 35.16 -18.34
C ASP A 443 11.29 35.20 -19.79
N ASP A 444 11.33 36.38 -20.41
CA ASP A 444 10.80 36.59 -21.76
C ASP A 444 11.58 35.81 -22.84
N TYR A 445 12.84 35.48 -22.57
CA TYR A 445 13.65 34.65 -23.47
C TYR A 445 13.14 33.21 -23.48
N GLN A 446 12.84 32.61 -22.32
CA GLN A 446 12.24 31.28 -22.26
C GLN A 446 10.84 31.24 -22.89
N LYS A 447 10.02 32.29 -22.71
CA LYS A 447 8.72 32.39 -23.38
C LYS A 447 8.86 32.34 -24.90
N ALA A 448 9.86 33.02 -25.46
CA ALA A 448 10.13 32.96 -26.90
C ALA A 448 10.53 31.54 -27.36
N HIS A 449 11.29 30.80 -26.54
CA HIS A 449 11.66 29.41 -26.83
C HIS A 449 10.45 28.46 -26.83
N ILE A 450 9.51 28.65 -25.90
CA ILE A 450 8.25 27.89 -25.88
C ILE A 450 7.40 28.20 -27.13
N ILE A 451 7.33 29.46 -27.56
CA ILE A 451 6.62 29.85 -28.79
C ILE A 451 7.29 29.21 -30.01
N ALA A 452 8.63 29.24 -30.08
CA ALA A 452 9.38 28.59 -31.16
C ALA A 452 9.14 27.07 -31.20
N LEU A 453 8.97 26.43 -30.04
CA LEU A 453 8.66 25.00 -29.95
C LEU A 453 7.30 24.67 -30.59
N VAL A 454 6.27 25.52 -30.41
CA VAL A 454 4.97 25.38 -31.10
C VAL A 454 5.14 25.40 -32.62
N GLU A 455 5.93 26.33 -33.13
CA GLU A 455 6.15 26.47 -34.57
C GLU A 455 6.97 25.30 -35.12
N GLU A 456 7.97 24.82 -34.38
CA GLU A 456 8.74 23.63 -34.74
C GLU A 456 7.84 22.38 -34.82
N TYR A 457 6.95 22.20 -33.85
CA TYR A 457 5.96 21.11 -33.88
C TYR A 457 5.07 21.22 -35.13
N ARG A 458 4.59 22.42 -35.44
CA ARG A 458 3.74 22.67 -36.61
C ARG A 458 4.44 22.31 -37.92
N GLN A 459 5.75 22.57 -38.03
CA GLN A 459 6.54 22.22 -39.20
C GLN A 459 6.72 20.69 -39.33
N ALA A 460 6.93 20.00 -38.20
CA ALA A 460 7.13 18.55 -38.18
C ALA A 460 5.82 17.74 -38.32
N HIS A 461 4.69 18.29 -37.86
CA HIS A 461 3.41 17.58 -37.67
C HIS A 461 2.20 18.42 -38.13
N GLY A 462 2.34 19.17 -39.22
CA GLY A 462 1.33 20.13 -39.67
C GLY A 462 -0.03 19.53 -40.05
N ASP A 463 -0.08 18.22 -40.32
CA ASP A 463 -1.28 17.42 -40.56
C ASP A 463 -2.12 17.18 -39.28
N ASP A 464 -1.49 17.24 -38.11
CA ASP A 464 -2.12 17.03 -36.80
C ASP A 464 -2.83 18.28 -36.24
N GLY A 465 -2.62 19.42 -36.90
CA GLY A 465 -3.14 20.73 -36.50
C GLY A 465 -2.19 21.47 -35.54
N VAL A 466 -2.69 22.57 -34.97
CA VAL A 466 -1.91 23.41 -34.05
C VAL A 466 -2.06 22.85 -32.63
N PRO A 467 -0.96 22.53 -31.91
CA PRO A 467 -1.06 22.05 -30.54
C PRO A 467 -1.59 23.15 -29.63
N VAL A 468 -2.43 22.78 -28.66
CA VAL A 468 -2.90 23.71 -27.62
C VAL A 468 -1.71 24.22 -26.85
N SER A 469 -1.52 25.54 -26.88
CA SER A 469 -0.37 26.19 -26.28
C SER A 469 -0.47 26.19 -24.75
N PRO A 470 0.64 25.99 -24.04
CA PRO A 470 0.67 26.09 -22.59
C PRO A 470 0.38 27.52 -22.12
N THR A 471 -0.13 27.66 -20.89
CA THR A 471 -0.36 28.97 -20.27
C THR A 471 0.65 29.21 -19.16
N ASN A 472 1.43 30.27 -19.31
CA ASN A 472 2.43 30.67 -18.32
C ASN A 472 1.85 31.68 -17.32
N GLY A 473 1.87 31.34 -16.04
CA GLY A 473 1.62 32.28 -14.95
C GLY A 473 2.76 33.31 -14.79
N ARG A 474 2.43 34.54 -14.38
CA ARG A 474 3.44 35.62 -14.20
C ARG A 474 4.41 35.39 -13.03
N LYS A 475 4.06 34.50 -12.10
CA LYS A 475 4.81 34.17 -10.88
C LYS A 475 5.06 32.65 -10.79
N SER A 476 5.11 31.97 -11.93
CA SER A 476 5.20 30.50 -11.99
C SER A 476 6.38 29.98 -11.17
N ARG A 477 6.07 29.16 -10.16
CA ARG A 477 7.05 28.49 -9.29
C ARG A 477 7.02 26.95 -9.40
N PHE A 478 5.96 26.40 -9.99
CA PHE A 478 5.84 24.98 -10.36
C PHE A 478 5.14 24.80 -11.70
N MET A 479 5.25 23.59 -12.26
CA MET A 479 4.57 23.17 -13.47
C MET A 479 3.39 22.26 -13.13
N VAL A 480 2.28 22.37 -13.86
CA VAL A 480 1.12 21.48 -13.80
C VAL A 480 0.94 20.83 -15.17
N ILE A 481 0.90 19.50 -15.20
CA ILE A 481 0.74 18.71 -16.42
C ILE A 481 -0.57 17.92 -16.32
N ALA A 482 -1.58 18.29 -17.11
CA ALA A 482 -2.81 17.52 -17.25
C ALA A 482 -2.65 16.36 -18.26
N ASP A 483 -3.59 15.41 -18.32
CA ASP A 483 -3.57 14.39 -19.38
C ASP A 483 -3.69 15.03 -20.78
N ALA A 484 -4.70 15.89 -20.98
CA ALA A 484 -5.05 16.52 -22.25
C ALA A 484 -5.92 17.77 -22.01
N PRO A 485 -5.92 18.75 -22.94
CA PRO A 485 -6.85 19.87 -22.92
C PRO A 485 -8.32 19.42 -23.08
N SER A 486 -9.23 20.24 -22.58
CA SER A 486 -10.66 20.16 -22.88
C SER A 486 -10.98 20.71 -24.28
N LYS A 487 -12.18 20.42 -24.81
CA LYS A 487 -12.64 20.99 -26.10
C LYS A 487 -12.61 22.52 -26.12
N GLY A 488 -13.01 23.16 -25.02
CA GLY A 488 -12.99 24.63 -24.93
C GLY A 488 -11.57 25.20 -24.91
N GLU A 489 -10.58 24.45 -24.43
CA GLU A 489 -9.17 24.85 -24.48
C GLU A 489 -8.60 24.71 -25.90
N ASP A 490 -8.98 23.63 -26.60
CA ASP A 490 -8.64 23.42 -28.02
C ASP A 490 -9.20 24.52 -28.92
N GLU A 491 -10.47 24.86 -28.78
CA GLU A 491 -11.10 25.97 -29.51
C GLU A 491 -10.43 27.32 -29.24
N SER A 492 -9.92 27.52 -28.03
CA SER A 492 -9.24 28.75 -27.66
C SER A 492 -7.77 28.82 -28.08
N GLY A 493 -7.15 27.67 -28.37
CA GLY A 493 -5.74 27.52 -28.68
C GLY A 493 -4.78 27.56 -27.48
N TYR A 494 -5.27 27.73 -26.24
CA TYR A 494 -4.42 27.80 -25.05
C TYR A 494 -4.99 26.95 -23.90
N MET A 495 -4.13 26.49 -22.99
CA MET A 495 -4.53 25.85 -21.74
C MET A 495 -5.20 26.87 -20.82
N LEU A 496 -6.51 27.06 -20.98
CA LEU A 496 -7.20 28.16 -20.34
C LEU A 496 -7.33 27.95 -18.84
N PHE A 497 -7.71 26.75 -18.37
CA PHE A 497 -8.14 26.48 -17.00
C PHE A 497 -9.01 27.59 -16.32
N LEU A 498 -9.57 28.59 -17.07
CA LEU A 498 -10.03 29.86 -16.48
C LEU A 498 -10.81 30.91 -17.29
N LYS A 499 -11.06 30.83 -18.60
CA LYS A 499 -11.88 31.92 -19.20
C LYS A 499 -13.36 31.66 -18.94
N LYS A 500 -13.98 32.58 -18.18
CA LYS A 500 -15.42 32.67 -17.82
C LYS A 500 -16.42 32.45 -18.96
N LYS A 501 -15.99 32.45 -20.22
CA LYS A 501 -16.88 32.37 -21.38
C LYS A 501 -17.10 30.95 -21.93
N SER A 502 -16.43 29.90 -21.44
CA SER A 502 -16.64 28.55 -22.02
C SER A 502 -16.25 27.29 -21.20
N GLY A 503 -15.83 27.34 -19.93
CA GLY A 503 -15.29 26.14 -19.25
C GLY A 503 -15.99 25.73 -17.96
N GLY A 504 -16.66 24.57 -17.96
CA GLY A 504 -17.48 23.99 -16.88
C GLY A 504 -16.76 23.60 -15.57
N GLU A 505 -17.45 22.78 -14.75
CA GLU A 505 -17.20 22.48 -13.32
C GLU A 505 -15.74 22.12 -12.96
N ILE A 506 -14.95 21.55 -13.88
CA ILE A 506 -13.52 21.22 -13.69
C ILE A 506 -12.69 22.43 -13.23
N ASN A 507 -12.99 23.61 -13.76
CA ASN A 507 -12.25 24.84 -13.44
C ASN A 507 -12.54 25.37 -12.04
N GLU A 508 -13.70 25.04 -11.48
CA GLU A 508 -14.10 25.47 -10.13
C GLU A 508 -13.33 24.67 -9.07
N TRP A 509 -13.12 23.37 -9.28
CA TRP A 509 -12.38 22.52 -8.33
C TRP A 509 -10.89 22.90 -8.22
N ILE A 510 -10.22 23.17 -9.35
CA ILE A 510 -8.83 23.65 -9.32
C ILE A 510 -8.75 25.03 -8.65
N LYS A 511 -9.70 25.92 -8.95
CA LYS A 511 -9.75 27.24 -8.32
C LYS A 511 -9.93 27.12 -6.81
N ALA A 512 -10.90 26.31 -6.37
CA ALA A 512 -11.17 26.08 -4.96
C ALA A 512 -9.93 25.53 -4.23
N ALA A 513 -9.20 24.59 -4.84
CA ALA A 513 -8.00 24.03 -4.25
C ALA A 513 -6.84 25.04 -4.15
N LEU A 514 -6.68 25.92 -5.14
CA LEU A 514 -5.70 27.01 -5.06
C LEU A 514 -6.09 28.04 -4.00
N ASP A 515 -7.36 28.46 -3.98
CA ASP A 515 -7.90 29.45 -3.04
C ASP A 515 -7.77 28.93 -1.58
N ALA A 516 -8.01 27.63 -1.35
CA ALA A 516 -7.86 26.98 -0.04
C ALA A 516 -6.42 27.05 0.52
N ASN A 517 -5.42 27.20 -0.35
CA ASN A 517 -4.01 27.29 0.00
C ASN A 517 -3.44 28.71 -0.17
N GLY A 518 -4.30 29.72 -0.41
CA GLY A 518 -3.85 31.10 -0.63
C GLY A 518 -3.02 31.29 -1.90
N MET A 519 -3.12 30.36 -2.86
CA MET A 519 -2.39 30.37 -4.12
C MET A 519 -3.24 30.97 -5.24
N THR A 520 -2.56 31.44 -6.29
CA THR A 520 -3.21 31.89 -7.51
C THR A 520 -2.72 31.10 -8.72
N ARG A 521 -3.52 31.04 -9.79
CA ARG A 521 -3.09 30.39 -11.03
C ARG A 521 -1.87 31.02 -11.69
N SER A 522 -1.54 32.26 -11.31
CA SER A 522 -0.34 32.94 -11.80
C SER A 522 0.95 32.30 -11.29
N GLU A 523 0.88 31.40 -10.31
CA GLU A 523 2.01 30.72 -9.69
C GLU A 523 2.33 29.36 -10.32
N ALA A 524 1.58 28.96 -11.34
CA ALA A 524 1.80 27.72 -12.06
C ALA A 524 1.94 27.96 -13.56
N TYR A 525 2.76 27.11 -14.18
CA TYR A 525 2.79 26.91 -15.62
C TYR A 525 1.90 25.72 -15.99
N TRP A 526 0.94 25.94 -16.87
CA TRP A 526 -0.12 24.99 -17.17
C TRP A 526 0.09 24.38 -18.55
N THR A 527 0.23 23.07 -18.60
CA THR A 527 0.45 22.32 -19.83
C THR A 527 -0.22 20.94 -19.76
N ALA A 528 -0.11 20.14 -20.81
CA ALA A 528 -0.72 18.81 -20.88
C ALA A 528 0.23 17.78 -21.52
N LEU A 529 0.02 16.50 -21.20
CA LEU A 529 0.77 15.39 -21.79
C LEU A 529 0.47 15.26 -23.29
N CYS A 530 -0.82 15.23 -23.64
CA CYS A 530 -1.29 15.39 -25.01
C CYS A 530 -1.68 16.86 -25.25
N LYS A 531 -1.31 17.45 -26.38
CA LYS A 531 -1.64 18.86 -26.69
C LYS A 531 -2.95 19.04 -27.45
N ARG A 532 -3.77 17.99 -27.52
CA ARG A 532 -5.09 17.98 -28.17
C ARG A 532 -6.11 17.25 -27.29
N PRO A 533 -7.41 17.52 -27.43
CA PRO A 533 -8.43 16.78 -26.71
C PRO A 533 -8.33 15.27 -26.98
N LYS A 534 -8.64 14.47 -25.96
CA LYS A 534 -8.67 13.01 -26.08
C LYS A 534 -9.72 12.62 -27.13
N GLU A 535 -9.36 11.77 -28.09
CA GLU A 535 -10.33 11.22 -29.06
C GLU A 535 -11.23 10.16 -28.40
N GLY A 536 -10.67 9.39 -27.45
CA GLY A 536 -11.36 8.35 -26.70
C GLY A 536 -11.46 8.61 -25.20
N LYS A 537 -11.94 7.59 -24.45
CA LYS A 537 -12.01 7.65 -22.97
C LYS A 537 -10.63 7.73 -22.31
N GLN A 538 -9.60 7.19 -22.96
CA GLN A 538 -8.22 7.17 -22.47
C GLN A 538 -7.28 7.56 -23.60
N LEU A 539 -6.13 8.13 -23.25
CA LEU A 539 -5.06 8.42 -24.20
C LEU A 539 -4.37 7.13 -24.63
N THR A 540 -4.13 7.02 -25.93
CA THR A 540 -3.36 5.96 -26.57
C THR A 540 -1.85 6.24 -26.46
N ALA A 541 -1.04 5.19 -26.61
CA ALA A 541 0.42 5.34 -26.64
C ALA A 541 0.89 6.20 -27.84
N ALA A 542 0.16 6.18 -28.95
CA ALA A 542 0.46 6.99 -30.14
C ALA A 542 0.22 8.48 -29.88
N GLU A 543 -0.92 8.84 -29.26
CA GLU A 543 -1.22 10.22 -28.86
C GLU A 543 -0.14 10.74 -27.88
N ILE A 544 0.23 9.95 -26.87
CA ILE A 544 1.28 10.34 -25.91
C ILE A 544 2.64 10.47 -26.60
N GLY A 545 3.01 9.48 -27.42
CA GLY A 545 4.30 9.45 -28.12
C GLY A 545 4.52 10.69 -28.99
N ARG A 546 3.46 11.16 -29.66
CA ARG A 546 3.48 12.34 -30.53
C ARG A 546 3.89 13.62 -29.81
N TYR A 547 3.44 13.83 -28.57
CA TYR A 547 3.71 15.08 -27.81
C TYR A 547 4.75 14.94 -26.71
N SER A 548 5.14 13.72 -26.32
CA SER A 548 6.08 13.50 -25.22
C SER A 548 7.42 14.23 -25.39
N GLY A 549 8.00 14.20 -26.60
CA GLY A 549 9.25 14.91 -26.91
C GLY A 549 9.10 16.43 -26.80
N TYR A 550 7.95 16.97 -27.21
CA TYR A 550 7.61 18.38 -27.05
C TYR A 550 7.56 18.76 -25.56
N LEU A 551 6.81 17.99 -24.75
CA LEU A 551 6.67 18.24 -23.32
C LEU A 551 8.01 18.17 -22.58
N MET A 552 8.87 17.21 -22.92
CA MET A 552 10.18 17.08 -22.28
C MET A 552 11.08 18.30 -22.55
N ARG A 553 10.99 18.89 -23.75
CA ARG A 553 11.69 20.14 -24.06
C ARG A 553 11.12 21.34 -23.30
N GLU A 554 9.80 21.42 -23.10
CA GLU A 554 9.22 22.43 -22.21
C GLU A 554 9.81 22.34 -20.79
N ILE A 555 9.90 21.11 -20.24
CA ILE A 555 10.47 20.87 -18.92
C ILE A 555 11.95 21.29 -18.88
N GLU A 556 12.72 20.99 -19.93
CA GLU A 556 14.13 21.36 -20.02
C GLU A 556 14.37 22.88 -20.08
N ILE A 557 13.52 23.60 -20.83
CA ILE A 557 13.53 25.06 -20.95
C ILE A 557 13.23 25.70 -19.59
N LEU A 558 12.17 25.23 -18.93
CA LEU A 558 11.61 25.86 -17.73
C LEU A 558 12.30 25.42 -16.43
N LYS A 559 12.90 24.22 -16.42
CA LYS A 559 13.53 23.57 -15.26
C LYS A 559 12.72 23.69 -13.96
N PRO A 560 11.43 23.29 -13.97
CA PRO A 560 10.58 23.42 -12.79
C PRO A 560 11.18 22.65 -11.59
N PRO A 561 11.14 23.20 -10.37
CA PRO A 561 11.56 22.47 -9.16
C PRO A 561 10.50 21.43 -8.74
N CYS A 562 9.22 21.71 -9.01
CA CYS A 562 8.09 20.84 -8.74
C CYS A 562 7.19 20.71 -9.98
N ILE A 563 6.73 19.49 -10.26
CA ILE A 563 5.81 19.15 -11.36
C ILE A 563 4.61 18.40 -10.78
N VAL A 564 3.42 19.00 -10.86
CA VAL A 564 2.15 18.40 -10.44
C VAL A 564 1.56 17.60 -11.61
N LEU A 565 1.35 16.31 -11.41
CA LEU A 565 0.84 15.38 -12.41
C LEU A 565 -0.69 15.21 -12.25
N LEU A 566 -1.48 15.96 -13.02
CA LEU A 566 -2.95 15.95 -12.95
C LEU A 566 -3.56 15.01 -14.01
N GLY A 567 -3.58 13.72 -13.71
CA GLY A 567 -4.27 12.73 -14.54
C GLY A 567 -3.59 11.38 -14.56
N SER A 568 -4.38 10.34 -14.85
CA SER A 568 -3.87 8.96 -14.77
C SER A 568 -2.86 8.64 -15.87
N ALA A 569 -2.98 9.25 -17.06
CA ALA A 569 -2.01 9.04 -18.13
C ALA A 569 -0.71 9.79 -17.85
N THR A 570 -0.80 11.02 -17.36
CA THR A 570 0.37 11.80 -16.92
C THR A 570 1.14 11.10 -15.81
N VAL A 571 0.46 10.64 -14.77
CA VAL A 571 1.11 9.90 -13.67
C VAL A 571 1.85 8.67 -14.20
N ARG A 572 1.22 7.86 -15.05
CA ARG A 572 1.86 6.65 -15.62
C ARG A 572 2.99 6.96 -16.60
N HIS A 573 2.94 8.09 -17.31
CA HIS A 573 4.00 8.48 -18.23
C HIS A 573 5.30 8.80 -17.48
N PHE A 574 5.21 9.59 -16.40
CA PHE A 574 6.37 9.96 -15.60
C PHE A 574 6.77 8.90 -14.56
N LEU A 575 5.82 8.04 -14.16
CA LEU A 575 6.03 6.94 -13.22
C LEU A 575 5.55 5.62 -13.85
N PRO A 576 6.33 5.00 -14.76
CA PRO A 576 5.90 3.81 -15.51
C PRO A 576 5.62 2.59 -14.63
N ASP A 577 6.26 2.52 -13.46
CA ASP A 577 6.05 1.44 -12.48
C ASP A 577 4.81 1.67 -11.59
N PHE A 578 4.13 2.81 -11.74
CA PHE A 578 2.96 3.15 -10.93
C PHE A 578 1.78 2.20 -11.19
N LYS A 579 1.25 1.61 -10.11
CA LYS A 579 0.08 0.72 -10.13
C LYS A 579 -1.02 1.29 -9.23
N GLY A 580 -2.27 1.27 -9.70
CA GLY A 580 -3.43 1.71 -8.93
C GLY A 580 -4.10 2.98 -9.48
N LYS A 581 -4.92 3.63 -8.65
CA LYS A 581 -5.62 4.88 -8.96
C LYS A 581 -4.84 6.06 -8.39
N ALA A 582 -4.55 7.07 -9.22
CA ALA A 582 -3.79 8.24 -8.79
C ALA A 582 -4.48 9.01 -7.64
N SER A 583 -5.82 9.04 -7.62
CA SER A 583 -6.61 9.67 -6.55
C SER A 583 -6.52 8.97 -5.20
N GLU A 584 -6.00 7.74 -5.12
CA GLU A 584 -5.76 7.03 -3.85
C GLU A 584 -4.45 7.47 -3.18
N VAL A 585 -3.47 7.93 -3.96
CA VAL A 585 -2.13 8.36 -3.52
C VAL A 585 -1.85 9.84 -3.82
N ALA A 586 -2.90 10.61 -4.06
CA ALA A 586 -2.79 12.04 -4.31
C ALA A 586 -2.05 12.74 -3.15
N GLY A 587 -1.10 13.62 -3.47
CA GLY A 587 -0.23 14.29 -2.49
C GLY A 587 1.14 13.62 -2.33
N GLU A 588 1.35 12.41 -2.86
CA GLU A 588 2.66 11.76 -2.79
C GLU A 588 3.70 12.40 -3.72
N VAL A 589 4.94 12.51 -3.23
CA VAL A 589 6.05 13.18 -3.92
C VAL A 589 7.15 12.17 -4.27
N VAL A 590 7.47 12.10 -5.56
CA VAL A 590 8.55 11.28 -6.12
C VAL A 590 9.60 12.18 -6.73
N TYR A 591 10.81 12.19 -6.17
CA TYR A 591 11.92 12.92 -6.79
C TYR A 591 12.43 12.20 -8.04
N SER A 592 12.42 12.90 -9.18
CA SER A 592 13.00 12.42 -10.44
C SER A 592 14.43 12.92 -10.57
N LYS A 593 15.40 11.99 -10.61
CA LYS A 593 16.80 12.32 -10.90
C LYS A 593 17.02 12.83 -12.33
N VAL A 594 16.26 12.30 -13.27
CA VAL A 594 16.38 12.63 -14.70
C VAL A 594 15.97 14.08 -14.94
N LEU A 595 14.89 14.52 -14.29
CA LEU A 595 14.38 15.89 -14.38
C LEU A 595 14.97 16.83 -13.32
N ASP A 596 15.63 16.25 -12.31
CA ASP A 596 16.06 16.94 -11.09
C ASP A 596 14.92 17.78 -10.50
N ALA A 597 13.75 17.15 -10.33
CA ALA A 597 12.51 17.81 -9.93
C ALA A 597 11.64 16.88 -9.07
N ASN A 598 10.84 17.45 -8.17
CA ASN A 598 9.83 16.72 -7.42
C ASN A 598 8.58 16.51 -8.28
N LEU A 599 8.19 15.25 -8.50
CA LEU A 599 6.96 14.86 -9.17
C LEU A 599 5.88 14.65 -8.11
N LEU A 600 4.88 15.51 -8.08
CA LEU A 600 3.76 15.45 -7.16
C LEU A 600 2.57 14.78 -7.84
N ILE A 601 2.14 13.65 -7.28
CA ILE A 601 1.02 12.88 -7.81
C ILE A 601 -0.30 13.58 -7.45
N GLY A 602 -1.05 13.99 -8.47
CA GLY A 602 -2.44 14.43 -8.33
C GLY A 602 -3.38 13.46 -9.04
N PHE A 603 -4.55 13.95 -9.44
CA PHE A 603 -5.54 13.17 -10.18
C PHE A 603 -6.36 14.10 -11.09
N ALA A 604 -7.17 13.53 -11.98
CA ALA A 604 -7.99 14.33 -12.87
C ALA A 604 -9.12 15.00 -12.06
N PRO A 605 -9.23 16.35 -12.04
CA PRO A 605 -10.24 17.01 -11.21
C PRO A 605 -11.69 16.62 -11.56
N GLY A 606 -11.94 16.17 -12.80
CA GLY A 606 -13.23 15.60 -13.20
C GLY A 606 -13.73 14.43 -12.35
N GLU A 607 -12.86 13.76 -11.58
CA GLU A 607 -13.28 12.75 -10.60
C GLU A 607 -14.10 13.33 -9.43
N ILE A 608 -13.97 14.63 -9.14
CA ILE A 608 -14.68 15.32 -8.04
C ILE A 608 -16.17 15.44 -8.35
N PHE A 609 -16.55 15.54 -9.62
CA PHE A 609 -17.95 15.49 -10.04
C PHE A 609 -18.68 14.25 -9.49
N PHE A 610 -18.03 13.09 -9.59
CA PHE A 610 -18.59 11.80 -9.17
C PHE A 610 -18.38 11.54 -7.68
N GLU A 611 -17.36 12.14 -7.08
CA GLU A 611 -17.01 11.94 -5.67
C GLU A 611 -16.55 13.27 -5.05
N PRO A 612 -17.49 14.15 -4.63
CA PRO A 612 -17.18 15.50 -4.14
C PRO A 612 -16.18 15.53 -2.97
N ALA A 613 -16.13 14.47 -2.16
CA ALA A 613 -15.17 14.31 -1.08
C ALA A 613 -13.70 14.34 -1.53
N LYS A 614 -13.42 14.10 -2.83
CA LYS A 614 -12.07 14.21 -3.40
C LYS A 614 -11.54 15.65 -3.46
N GLN A 615 -12.38 16.68 -3.30
CA GLN A 615 -11.91 18.06 -3.25
C GLN A 615 -10.82 18.25 -2.18
N ALA A 616 -11.03 17.72 -0.97
CA ALA A 616 -10.04 17.80 0.11
C ALA A 616 -8.67 17.21 -0.25
N LYS A 617 -8.64 16.17 -1.10
CA LYS A 617 -7.38 15.60 -1.59
C LYS A 617 -6.70 16.49 -2.62
N LEU A 618 -7.48 17.16 -3.46
CA LEU A 618 -6.93 18.12 -4.41
C LEU A 618 -6.36 19.34 -3.67
N ASP A 619 -7.03 19.79 -2.61
CA ASP A 619 -6.55 20.85 -1.71
C ASP A 619 -5.19 20.44 -1.09
N GLU A 620 -5.06 19.20 -0.61
CA GLU A 620 -3.80 18.64 -0.09
C GLU A 620 -2.69 18.61 -1.16
N VAL A 621 -3.01 18.22 -2.41
CA VAL A 621 -2.04 18.23 -3.52
C VAL A 621 -1.44 19.64 -3.69
N PHE A 622 -2.27 20.67 -3.73
CA PHE A 622 -1.76 22.05 -3.89
C PHE A 622 -1.09 22.59 -2.62
N ALA A 623 -1.49 22.16 -1.42
CA ALA A 623 -0.75 22.44 -0.19
C ALA A 623 0.68 21.89 -0.25
N VAL A 624 0.85 20.65 -0.73
CA VAL A 624 2.16 20.03 -0.92
C VAL A 624 2.96 20.77 -1.99
N ALA A 625 2.33 21.12 -3.13
CA ALA A 625 3.00 21.89 -4.19
C ALA A 625 3.53 23.23 -3.67
N GLN A 626 2.74 23.93 -2.86
CA GLN A 626 3.13 25.15 -2.18
C GLN A 626 4.35 24.91 -1.30
N SER A 627 4.29 23.94 -0.39
CA SER A 627 5.39 23.63 0.54
C SER A 627 6.70 23.21 -0.15
N LEU A 628 6.64 22.69 -1.37
CA LEU A 628 7.81 22.32 -2.17
C LEU A 628 8.45 23.50 -2.91
N THR A 629 7.76 24.63 -2.98
CA THR A 629 8.16 25.81 -3.77
C THR A 629 8.28 27.08 -2.93
N GLU A 630 8.12 26.96 -1.62
CA GLU A 630 8.49 27.94 -0.59
C GLU A 630 9.80 27.49 0.05
#